data_AF-A0A7V7BPF6-F1
#
_entry.id   AF-A0A7V7BPF6-F1
#
_cell.length_a   1.000
_cell.length_b   1.000
_cell.length_c   1.000
_cell.angle_alpha   90.00
_cell.angle_beta   90.00
_cell.angle_gamma   90.00
#
_symmetry.space_group_name_H-M   'P 1'
#
loop_
_entity.id
_entity.type
_entity.pdbx_description
1 polymer ?
#
loop_
_entity_poly.entity_id
_entity_poly.type
_entity_poly.pdbx_seq_one_letter_code
_entity_poly.pdbx_strand_id
1 'polypeptide(L)'
;MKFKMPKIFGAAFLSMAIAAAIPSMASAHCDTMDGPVIADAEKALETNNIDYILKWVSEDDEQEMKDAFNLTKKVRILNPEAQELADQYFFQNLVRVHRAGEGAPYTGIKPKGTPIEEAVAAADKSIEVGNLDAFKGLIEEEKIPGLQERFERVLATKDFAVDDVFAGREYVEAYVQFTHYAEGEEHGDGTDAAHGTSHAEGGTANHDENVDAHATEKEQATTEAMEKSSIASLPVIPWSLAGVFFLTTLIIGSIHFRKHHK
;
A
#
# COMPACT_ATOMS: atom_id res chain seq x y z
N MET A 1 17.43 32.18 29.53
CA MET A 1 16.68 31.18 30.32
C MET A 1 16.86 29.83 29.64
N LYS A 2 17.62 28.88 30.22
CA LYS A 2 17.85 27.55 29.61
C LYS A 2 16.72 26.62 30.05
N PHE A 3 15.78 26.31 29.16
CA PHE A 3 14.68 25.39 29.44
C PHE A 3 15.26 23.97 29.56
N LYS A 4 15.27 23.40 30.77
CA LYS A 4 15.55 21.97 30.96
C LYS A 4 14.25 21.21 30.68
N MET A 5 14.15 20.57 29.52
CA MET A 5 13.06 19.62 29.28
C MET A 5 13.21 18.41 30.22
N PRO A 6 12.18 18.03 30.99
CA PRO A 6 12.25 16.84 31.82
C PRO A 6 12.14 15.58 30.94
N LYS A 7 12.93 14.55 31.27
CA LYS A 7 13.10 13.29 30.51
C LYS A 7 11.80 12.50 30.25
N ILE A 8 10.72 12.88 30.91
CA ILE A 8 9.36 12.35 30.76
C ILE A 8 8.69 12.77 29.44
N PHE A 9 9.08 13.89 28.83
CA PHE A 9 8.53 14.30 27.52
C PHE A 9 9.09 13.49 26.35
N GLY A 10 10.33 12.97 26.46
CA GLY A 10 10.92 12.13 25.40
C GLY A 10 10.28 10.75 25.30
N ALA A 11 9.86 10.16 26.41
CA ALA A 11 9.19 8.86 26.44
C ALA A 11 7.77 8.92 25.89
N ALA A 12 7.01 10.00 26.18
CA ALA A 12 5.66 10.19 25.67
C ALA A 12 5.61 10.48 24.15
N PHE A 13 6.61 11.21 23.62
CA PHE A 13 6.74 11.40 22.17
C PHE A 13 7.11 10.12 21.44
N LEU A 14 7.97 9.27 22.04
CA LEU A 14 8.33 7.98 21.45
C LEU A 14 7.16 6.99 21.46
N SER A 15 6.34 6.98 22.52
CA SER A 15 5.14 6.12 22.56
C SER A 15 4.03 6.57 21.61
N MET A 16 3.86 7.87 21.40
CA MET A 16 2.89 8.40 20.42
C MET A 16 3.31 8.08 18.98
N ALA A 17 4.62 8.15 18.67
CA ALA A 17 5.15 7.80 17.35
C ALA A 17 5.01 6.31 17.02
N ILE A 18 5.04 5.43 18.03
CA ILE A 18 4.83 3.98 17.85
C ILE A 18 3.35 3.66 17.59
N ALA A 19 2.41 4.35 18.27
CA ALA A 19 0.98 4.14 18.06
C ALA A 19 0.52 4.60 16.66
N ALA A 20 1.09 5.69 16.13
CA ALA A 20 0.81 6.17 14.78
C ALA A 20 1.41 5.29 13.65
N ALA A 21 2.25 4.31 14.00
CA ALA A 21 2.87 3.39 13.04
C ALA A 21 2.16 2.03 12.95
N ILE A 22 1.06 1.83 13.70
CA ILE A 22 0.22 0.64 13.59
C ILE A 22 -0.74 0.89 12.43
N PRO A 23 -0.65 0.14 11.31
CA PRO A 23 -1.63 0.24 10.25
C PRO A 23 -3.02 -0.08 10.82
N SER A 24 -4.03 0.71 10.48
CA SER A 24 -5.41 0.34 10.77
C SER A 24 -5.83 -0.89 9.99
N MET A 25 -6.85 -1.57 10.48
CA MET A 25 -7.26 -2.87 9.97
C MET A 25 -8.17 -2.79 8.74
N ALA A 26 -8.74 -1.64 8.38
CA ALA A 26 -9.45 -1.44 7.11
C ALA A 26 -8.44 -1.54 5.98
N SER A 27 -7.30 -0.90 6.24
CA SER A 27 -6.08 -1.03 5.47
C SER A 27 -5.58 -2.50 5.42
N ALA A 28 -5.91 -3.32 6.43
CA ALA A 28 -5.60 -4.75 6.43
C ALA A 28 -6.54 -5.60 5.60
N HIS A 29 -7.81 -5.23 5.42
CA HIS A 29 -8.70 -6.04 4.60
C HIS A 29 -8.25 -6.03 3.14
N CYS A 30 -7.85 -4.86 2.63
CA CYS A 30 -7.34 -4.66 1.27
C CYS A 30 -5.99 -5.33 0.97
N ASP A 31 -5.22 -5.72 1.99
CA ASP A 31 -3.94 -6.43 1.83
C ASP A 31 -3.98 -7.91 2.27
N THR A 32 -5.18 -8.47 2.47
CA THR A 32 -5.36 -9.91 2.77
C THR A 32 -5.58 -10.76 1.54
N MET A 33 -5.17 -12.04 1.60
CA MET A 33 -5.48 -13.05 0.58
C MET A 33 -6.98 -13.31 0.38
N ASP A 34 -7.83 -12.96 1.35
CA ASP A 34 -9.29 -13.10 1.27
C ASP A 34 -9.99 -11.74 1.03
N GLY A 35 -9.21 -10.70 0.76
CA GLY A 35 -9.68 -9.33 0.59
C GLY A 35 -10.16 -9.01 -0.83
N PRO A 36 -10.87 -7.89 -1.02
CA PRO A 36 -11.53 -7.54 -2.26
C PRO A 36 -10.54 -7.27 -3.39
N VAL A 37 -9.37 -6.68 -3.06
CA VAL A 37 -8.29 -6.42 -4.02
C VAL A 37 -7.78 -7.73 -4.63
N ILE A 38 -7.56 -8.75 -3.81
CA ILE A 38 -7.10 -10.07 -4.28
C ILE A 38 -8.21 -10.82 -5.00
N ALA A 39 -9.46 -10.73 -4.54
CA ALA A 39 -10.61 -11.34 -5.22
C ALA A 39 -10.75 -10.82 -6.66
N ASP A 40 -10.62 -9.51 -6.88
CA ASP A 40 -10.64 -8.93 -8.23
C ASP A 40 -9.39 -9.29 -9.05
N ALA A 41 -8.23 -9.46 -8.40
CA ALA A 41 -7.02 -9.94 -9.07
C ALA A 41 -7.14 -11.38 -9.58
N GLU A 42 -7.67 -12.27 -8.74
CA GLU A 42 -8.01 -13.65 -9.12
C GLU A 42 -9.00 -13.63 -10.29
N LYS A 43 -10.06 -12.81 -10.20
CA LYS A 43 -11.05 -12.68 -11.27
C LYS A 43 -10.44 -12.17 -12.58
N ALA A 44 -9.56 -11.17 -12.51
CA ALA A 44 -8.87 -10.61 -13.66
C ALA A 44 -8.02 -11.66 -14.37
N LEU A 45 -7.26 -12.44 -13.58
CA LEU A 45 -6.40 -13.50 -14.09
C LEU A 45 -7.20 -14.65 -14.72
N GLU A 46 -8.27 -15.10 -14.05
CA GLU A 46 -9.17 -16.15 -14.57
C GLU A 46 -9.84 -15.77 -15.88
N THR A 47 -10.29 -14.51 -15.99
CA THR A 47 -11.03 -14.02 -17.16
C THR A 47 -10.13 -13.41 -18.22
N ASN A 48 -8.82 -13.28 -17.96
CA ASN A 48 -7.88 -12.55 -18.81
C ASN A 48 -8.35 -11.10 -19.09
N ASN A 49 -8.98 -10.46 -18.10
CA ASN A 49 -9.48 -9.09 -18.19
C ASN A 49 -8.85 -8.24 -17.06
N ILE A 50 -8.00 -7.29 -17.43
CA ILE A 50 -7.32 -6.44 -16.45
C ILE A 50 -8.25 -5.40 -15.82
N ASP A 51 -9.36 -5.05 -16.46
CA ASP A 51 -10.17 -3.91 -16.02
C ASP A 51 -10.81 -4.14 -14.62
N TYR A 52 -10.95 -5.41 -14.19
CA TYR A 52 -11.30 -5.78 -12.82
C TYR A 52 -10.36 -5.18 -11.76
N ILE A 53 -9.06 -4.99 -12.07
CA ILE A 53 -8.08 -4.49 -11.09
C ILE A 53 -7.79 -2.99 -11.21
N LEU A 54 -8.02 -2.37 -12.38
CA LEU A 54 -7.57 -0.99 -12.62
C LEU A 54 -8.29 0.02 -11.72
N LYS A 55 -9.48 -0.33 -11.22
CA LYS A 55 -10.20 0.47 -10.23
C LYS A 55 -9.51 0.59 -8.87
N TRP A 56 -8.57 -0.30 -8.54
CA TRP A 56 -7.87 -0.34 -7.25
C TRP A 56 -6.56 0.45 -7.25
N VAL A 57 -6.15 1.03 -8.38
CA VAL A 57 -4.87 1.73 -8.53
C VAL A 57 -5.07 3.12 -9.13
N SER A 58 -4.09 4.01 -8.96
CA SER A 58 -4.14 5.35 -9.54
C SER A 58 -4.03 5.31 -11.08
N GLU A 59 -4.29 6.44 -11.77
CA GLU A 59 -4.15 6.50 -13.24
C GLU A 59 -2.68 6.35 -13.64
N ASP A 60 -1.80 6.96 -12.85
CA ASP A 60 -0.35 6.96 -13.07
C ASP A 60 0.25 5.55 -12.92
N ASP A 61 -0.35 4.69 -12.10
CA ASP A 61 0.14 3.33 -11.84
C ASP A 61 -0.46 2.25 -12.77
N GLU A 62 -1.42 2.60 -13.64
CA GLU A 62 -2.08 1.62 -14.51
C GLU A 62 -1.10 0.88 -15.42
N GLN A 63 -0.10 1.60 -15.96
CA GLN A 63 0.85 1.02 -16.89
C GLN A 63 1.71 -0.04 -16.20
N GLU A 64 2.14 0.21 -14.96
CA GLU A 64 2.86 -0.77 -14.15
C GLU A 64 2.01 -2.04 -13.97
N MET A 65 0.72 -1.88 -13.66
CA MET A 65 -0.18 -3.02 -13.48
C MET A 65 -0.46 -3.78 -14.78
N LYS A 66 -0.59 -3.07 -15.91
CA LYS A 66 -0.73 -3.65 -17.25
C LYS A 66 0.47 -4.52 -17.62
N ASP A 67 1.67 -4.04 -17.33
CA ASP A 67 2.91 -4.78 -17.60
C ASP A 67 3.06 -6.01 -16.70
N ALA A 68 2.79 -5.86 -15.40
CA ALA A 68 2.78 -6.99 -14.46
C ALA A 68 1.76 -8.06 -14.86
N PHE A 69 0.53 -7.67 -15.21
CA PHE A 69 -0.52 -8.58 -15.67
C PHE A 69 -0.10 -9.34 -16.94
N ASN A 70 0.46 -8.64 -17.92
CA ASN A 70 0.93 -9.26 -19.16
C ASN A 70 2.07 -10.24 -18.92
N LEU A 71 2.98 -9.96 -17.99
CA LEU A 71 4.04 -10.89 -17.59
C LEU A 71 3.45 -12.13 -16.90
N THR A 72 2.57 -11.93 -15.91
CA THR A 72 1.93 -13.02 -15.17
C THR A 72 1.20 -13.98 -16.09
N LYS A 73 0.41 -13.48 -17.04
CA LYS A 73 -0.31 -14.32 -18.01
C LYS A 73 0.60 -15.19 -18.88
N LYS A 74 1.79 -14.69 -19.23
CA LYS A 74 2.77 -15.47 -20.02
C LYS A 74 3.35 -16.63 -19.21
N VAL A 75 3.59 -16.41 -17.92
CA VAL A 75 4.26 -17.39 -17.04
C VAL A 75 3.27 -18.38 -16.45
N ARG A 76 2.08 -17.93 -16.06
CA ARG A 76 1.12 -18.75 -15.30
C ARG A 76 0.61 -19.98 -16.05
N ILE A 77 0.71 -19.99 -17.37
CA ILE A 77 0.25 -21.09 -18.23
C ILE A 77 1.27 -22.23 -18.38
N LEU A 78 2.47 -22.11 -17.81
CA LEU A 78 3.56 -23.06 -18.05
C LEU A 78 3.37 -24.38 -17.29
N ASN A 79 3.01 -24.32 -16.01
CA ASN A 79 2.72 -25.44 -15.12
C ASN A 79 2.10 -24.92 -13.80
N PRO A 80 1.56 -25.80 -12.93
CA PRO A 80 0.92 -25.38 -11.67
C PRO A 80 1.83 -24.57 -10.74
N GLU A 81 3.11 -24.92 -10.62
CA GLU A 81 4.04 -24.18 -9.77
C GLU A 81 4.36 -22.78 -10.34
N ALA A 82 4.44 -22.67 -11.67
CA ALA A 82 4.59 -21.38 -12.35
C ALA A 82 3.34 -20.52 -12.23
N GLN A 83 2.14 -21.12 -12.22
CA GLN A 83 0.89 -20.42 -11.93
C GLN A 83 0.92 -19.82 -10.54
N GLU A 84 1.20 -20.62 -9.52
CA GLU A 84 1.27 -20.16 -8.13
C GLU A 84 2.26 -18.99 -7.98
N LEU A 85 3.47 -19.11 -8.55
CA LEU A 85 4.48 -18.07 -8.47
C LEU A 85 4.07 -16.79 -9.23
N ALA A 86 3.50 -16.91 -10.42
CA ALA A 86 3.10 -15.78 -11.25
C ALA A 86 1.89 -15.03 -10.67
N ASP A 87 0.93 -15.77 -10.11
CA ASP A 87 -0.25 -15.21 -9.45
C ASP A 87 0.19 -14.47 -8.17
N GLN A 88 1.04 -15.07 -7.34
CA GLN A 88 1.62 -14.41 -6.16
C GLN A 88 2.44 -13.16 -6.51
N TYR A 89 3.24 -13.20 -7.57
CA TYR A 89 3.94 -12.01 -8.06
C TYR A 89 2.98 -10.88 -8.41
N PHE A 90 1.87 -11.19 -9.10
CA PHE A 90 0.87 -10.18 -9.48
C PHE A 90 0.18 -9.59 -8.25
N PHE A 91 -0.25 -10.44 -7.33
CA PHE A 91 -0.92 -10.04 -6.09
C PHE A 91 -0.05 -9.09 -5.26
N GLN A 92 1.24 -9.40 -5.10
CA GLN A 92 2.14 -8.57 -4.30
C GLN A 92 2.37 -7.20 -4.92
N ASN A 93 2.43 -7.12 -6.26
CA ASN A 93 2.55 -5.84 -6.95
C ASN A 93 1.26 -5.03 -6.86
N LEU A 94 0.09 -5.65 -7.07
CA LEU A 94 -1.19 -4.98 -6.95
C LEU A 94 -1.39 -4.41 -5.54
N VAL A 95 -1.19 -5.23 -4.50
CA VAL A 95 -1.33 -4.77 -3.12
C VAL A 95 -0.32 -3.67 -2.81
N ARG A 96 0.94 -3.79 -3.24
CA ARG A 96 1.93 -2.72 -3.02
C ARG A 96 1.49 -1.39 -3.64
N VAL A 97 1.03 -1.40 -4.89
CA VAL A 97 0.59 -0.19 -5.61
C VAL A 97 -0.66 0.39 -4.97
N HIS A 98 -1.66 -0.44 -4.70
CA HIS A 98 -2.91 -0.03 -4.04
C HIS A 98 -2.64 0.64 -2.68
N ARG A 99 -1.82 0.01 -1.83
CA ARG A 99 -1.46 0.54 -0.50
C ARG A 99 -0.69 1.85 -0.60
N ALA A 100 0.19 1.99 -1.60
CA ALA A 100 0.88 3.25 -1.86
C ALA A 100 -0.10 4.38 -2.27
N GLY A 101 -1.13 4.06 -3.05
CA GLY A 101 -2.22 4.98 -3.39
C GLY A 101 -3.02 5.46 -2.18
N GLU A 102 -3.15 4.62 -1.15
CA GLU A 102 -3.76 4.95 0.15
C GLU A 102 -2.79 5.70 1.09
N GLY A 103 -1.55 5.98 0.64
CA GLY A 103 -0.52 6.62 1.47
C GLY A 103 0.05 5.71 2.56
N ALA A 104 -0.16 4.39 2.44
CA ALA A 104 0.18 3.41 3.46
C ALA A 104 1.35 2.50 3.03
N PRO A 105 2.16 2.01 3.99
CA PRO A 105 3.29 1.14 3.66
C PRO A 105 2.83 -0.26 3.25
N TYR A 106 3.53 -0.86 2.29
CA TYR A 106 3.37 -2.28 1.97
C TYR A 106 4.10 -3.16 2.99
N THR A 107 3.35 -3.99 3.72
CA THR A 107 3.88 -4.92 4.74
C THR A 107 3.81 -6.39 4.35
N GLY A 108 3.54 -6.69 3.07
CA GLY A 108 3.25 -8.04 2.60
C GLY A 108 1.74 -8.32 2.53
N ILE A 109 1.37 -9.40 1.83
CA ILE A 109 -0.02 -9.88 1.79
C ILE A 109 -0.27 -10.73 3.04
N LYS A 110 -1.33 -10.42 3.77
CA LYS A 110 -1.73 -11.19 4.95
C LYS A 110 -2.33 -12.54 4.53
N PRO A 111 -2.01 -13.65 5.22
CA PRO A 111 -2.43 -14.99 4.82
C PRO A 111 -3.95 -15.18 4.89
N LYS A 112 -4.46 -16.22 4.21
CA LYS A 112 -5.87 -16.60 4.29
C LYS A 112 -6.30 -16.86 5.75
N GLY A 113 -7.50 -16.45 6.11
CA GLY A 113 -8.03 -16.54 7.47
C GLY A 113 -7.45 -15.52 8.44
N THR A 114 -6.74 -14.50 7.96
CA THR A 114 -6.37 -13.35 8.80
C THR A 114 -7.65 -12.70 9.33
N PRO A 115 -7.82 -12.52 10.65
CA PRO A 115 -8.98 -11.83 11.20
C PRO A 115 -9.05 -10.38 10.70
N ILE A 116 -10.25 -9.99 10.29
CA ILE A 116 -10.60 -8.60 9.98
C ILE A 116 -11.47 -8.04 11.10
N GLU A 117 -11.52 -6.71 11.23
CA GLU A 117 -12.38 -6.08 12.23
C GLU A 117 -13.85 -6.37 11.97
N GLU A 118 -14.63 -6.52 13.05
CA GLU A 118 -16.06 -6.81 12.97
C GLU A 118 -16.81 -5.72 12.20
N ALA A 119 -16.38 -4.47 12.31
CA ALA A 119 -16.96 -3.35 11.60
C ALA A 119 -16.72 -3.42 10.08
N VAL A 120 -15.55 -3.86 9.63
CA VAL A 120 -15.26 -4.07 8.20
C VAL A 120 -16.04 -5.26 7.67
N ALA A 121 -16.07 -6.38 8.39
CA ALA A 121 -16.89 -7.53 8.02
C ALA A 121 -18.38 -7.15 7.91
N ALA A 122 -18.87 -6.28 8.81
CA ALA A 122 -20.22 -5.74 8.74
C ALA A 122 -20.41 -4.79 7.55
N ALA A 123 -19.41 -4.00 7.18
CA ALA A 123 -19.45 -3.15 6.00
C ALA A 123 -19.60 -3.98 4.72
N ASP A 124 -18.73 -4.97 4.51
CA ASP A 124 -18.81 -5.86 3.35
C ASP A 124 -20.15 -6.58 3.29
N LYS A 125 -20.61 -7.09 4.44
CA LYS A 125 -21.91 -7.76 4.52
C LYS A 125 -23.05 -6.83 4.15
N SER A 126 -23.00 -5.59 4.63
CA SER A 126 -24.02 -4.58 4.36
C SER A 126 -24.11 -4.25 2.88
N ILE A 127 -22.95 -4.14 2.22
CA ILE A 127 -22.86 -3.93 0.77
C ILE A 127 -23.42 -5.12 0.00
N GLU A 128 -23.11 -6.34 0.42
CA GLU A 128 -23.61 -7.58 -0.20
C GLU A 128 -25.14 -7.66 -0.15
N VAL A 129 -25.75 -7.39 1.01
CA VAL A 129 -27.21 -7.56 1.22
C VAL A 129 -28.03 -6.31 0.93
N GLY A 130 -27.39 -5.15 0.77
CA GLY A 130 -28.06 -3.87 0.46
C GLY A 130 -28.76 -3.22 1.66
N ASN A 131 -28.31 -3.47 2.89
CA ASN A 131 -28.81 -2.78 4.10
C ASN A 131 -27.76 -2.78 5.22
N LEU A 132 -27.95 -1.94 6.25
CA LEU A 132 -27.03 -1.80 7.39
C LEU A 132 -27.31 -2.76 8.57
N ASP A 133 -28.07 -3.84 8.37
CA ASP A 133 -28.46 -4.71 9.50
C ASP A 133 -27.26 -5.37 10.18
N ALA A 134 -26.16 -5.56 9.46
CA ALA A 134 -24.92 -6.12 10.01
C ALA A 134 -24.29 -5.23 11.09
N PHE A 135 -24.62 -3.94 11.15
CA PHE A 135 -24.10 -3.00 12.15
C PHE A 135 -24.92 -2.93 13.45
N LYS A 136 -26.04 -3.66 13.55
CA LYS A 136 -26.90 -3.65 14.74
C LYS A 136 -26.11 -4.07 15.98
N GLY A 137 -25.89 -3.11 16.88
CA GLY A 137 -25.15 -3.32 18.12
C GLY A 137 -23.62 -3.33 17.99
N LEU A 138 -23.08 -3.06 16.79
CA LEU A 138 -21.63 -2.93 16.56
C LEU A 138 -21.16 -1.47 16.56
N ILE A 139 -22.05 -0.53 16.20
CA ILE A 139 -21.72 0.89 16.12
C ILE A 139 -22.59 1.73 17.06
N GLU A 140 -22.02 2.82 17.58
CA GLU A 140 -22.72 3.81 18.40
C GLU A 140 -23.86 4.46 17.60
N GLU A 141 -25.01 4.70 18.24
CA GLU A 141 -26.19 5.26 17.57
C GLU A 141 -25.90 6.62 16.90
N GLU A 142 -24.97 7.38 17.48
CA GLU A 142 -24.53 8.70 17.00
C GLU A 142 -23.82 8.63 15.63
N LYS A 143 -23.20 7.50 15.29
CA LYS A 143 -22.48 7.29 14.02
C LYS A 143 -23.38 6.75 12.90
N ILE A 144 -24.57 6.25 13.22
CA ILE A 144 -25.48 5.65 12.24
C ILE A 144 -25.81 6.60 11.06
N PRO A 145 -26.07 7.90 11.26
CA PRO A 145 -26.35 8.80 10.14
C PRO A 145 -25.18 8.92 9.16
N GLY A 146 -23.95 9.08 9.66
CA GLY A 146 -22.75 9.18 8.81
C GLY A 146 -22.41 7.88 8.09
N LEU A 147 -22.72 6.74 8.73
CA LEU A 147 -22.60 5.42 8.13
C LEU A 147 -23.63 5.22 7.01
N GLN A 148 -24.88 5.65 7.24
CA GLN A 148 -25.97 5.58 6.26
C GLN A 148 -25.66 6.40 5.00
N GLU A 149 -25.16 7.63 5.16
CA GLU A 149 -24.77 8.49 4.03
C GLU A 149 -23.72 7.82 3.13
N ARG A 150 -22.64 7.30 3.75
CA ARG A 150 -21.56 6.62 3.03
C ARG A 150 -22.04 5.32 2.40
N PHE A 151 -22.90 4.58 3.08
CA PHE A 151 -23.52 3.37 2.53
C PHE A 151 -24.35 3.66 1.28
N GLU A 152 -25.14 4.72 1.29
CA GLU A 152 -25.91 5.15 0.13
C GLU A 152 -25.01 5.52 -1.06
N ARG A 153 -23.86 6.18 -0.80
CA ARG A 153 -22.84 6.46 -1.82
C ARG A 153 -22.25 5.17 -2.42
N VAL A 154 -21.96 4.17 -1.59
CA VAL A 154 -21.48 2.86 -2.07
C VAL A 154 -22.53 2.19 -2.96
N LEU A 155 -23.78 2.13 -2.53
CA LEU A 155 -24.85 1.52 -3.33
C LEU A 155 -25.10 2.27 -4.64
N ALA A 156 -24.99 3.60 -4.64
CA ALA A 156 -25.18 4.41 -5.84
C ALA A 156 -24.07 4.21 -6.90
N THR A 157 -22.88 3.78 -6.48
CA THR A 157 -21.70 3.60 -7.35
C THR A 157 -21.39 2.13 -7.64
N LYS A 158 -22.01 1.19 -6.91
CA LYS A 158 -21.72 -0.25 -6.96
C LYS A 158 -21.92 -0.90 -8.33
N ASP A 159 -22.94 -0.46 -9.06
CA ASP A 159 -23.28 -1.03 -10.36
C ASP A 159 -22.60 -0.22 -11.47
N PHE A 160 -21.41 -0.65 -11.89
CA PHE A 160 -20.66 -0.08 -13.00
C PHE A 160 -20.26 -1.15 -14.02
N ALA A 161 -19.99 -0.73 -15.26
CA ALA A 161 -19.45 -1.63 -16.28
C ALA A 161 -17.97 -1.91 -15.98
N VAL A 162 -17.53 -3.17 -16.10
CA VAL A 162 -16.16 -3.57 -15.71
C VAL A 162 -15.08 -2.80 -16.49
N ASP A 163 -15.36 -2.42 -17.73
CA ASP A 163 -14.48 -1.62 -18.59
C ASP A 163 -14.57 -0.09 -18.33
N ASP A 164 -15.51 0.36 -17.50
CA ASP A 164 -15.57 1.73 -16.99
C ASP A 164 -14.74 1.87 -15.72
N VAL A 165 -13.42 1.97 -15.92
CA VAL A 165 -12.44 2.09 -14.83
C VAL A 165 -12.68 3.34 -13.98
N PHE A 166 -13.17 4.43 -14.56
CA PHE A 166 -13.45 5.66 -13.83
C PHE A 166 -14.61 5.47 -12.85
N ALA A 167 -15.73 4.91 -13.31
CA ALA A 167 -16.85 4.56 -12.42
C ALA A 167 -16.43 3.53 -11.36
N GLY A 168 -15.56 2.58 -11.73
CA GLY A 168 -14.98 1.62 -10.78
C GLY A 168 -14.18 2.29 -9.66
N ARG A 169 -13.40 3.34 -9.98
CA ARG A 169 -12.65 4.11 -8.98
C ARG A 169 -13.56 4.90 -8.06
N GLU A 170 -14.65 5.49 -8.57
CA GLU A 170 -15.66 6.13 -7.73
C GLU A 170 -16.28 5.15 -6.73
N TYR A 171 -16.55 3.91 -7.16
CA TYR A 171 -17.00 2.85 -6.26
C TYR A 171 -15.96 2.49 -5.20
N VAL A 172 -14.69 2.31 -5.60
CA VAL A 172 -13.61 1.98 -4.65
C VAL A 172 -13.41 3.10 -3.64
N GLU A 173 -13.46 4.36 -4.05
CA GLU A 173 -13.40 5.50 -3.14
C GLU A 173 -14.57 5.47 -2.13
N ALA A 174 -15.81 5.27 -2.61
CA ALA A 174 -16.97 5.16 -1.74
C ALA A 174 -16.85 3.98 -0.76
N TYR A 175 -16.37 2.83 -1.25
CA TYR A 175 -16.13 1.62 -0.46
C TYR A 175 -15.14 1.89 0.67
N VAL A 176 -13.98 2.45 0.35
CA VAL A 176 -12.93 2.80 1.31
C VAL A 176 -13.47 3.80 2.33
N GLN A 177 -14.12 4.90 1.91
CA GLN A 177 -14.68 5.86 2.86
C GLN A 177 -15.70 5.24 3.82
N PHE A 178 -16.53 4.32 3.34
CA PHE A 178 -17.51 3.60 4.16
C PHE A 178 -16.85 2.65 5.17
N THR A 179 -15.85 1.85 4.75
CA THR A 179 -15.14 0.92 5.63
C THR A 179 -14.30 1.65 6.67
N HIS A 180 -13.58 2.71 6.30
CA HIS A 180 -12.81 3.54 7.23
C HIS A 180 -13.70 4.21 8.29
N TYR A 181 -14.86 4.75 7.88
CA TYR A 181 -15.82 5.33 8.83
C TYR A 181 -16.38 4.27 9.79
N ALA A 182 -16.67 3.06 9.29
CA ALA A 182 -17.15 1.94 10.11
C ALA A 182 -16.14 1.54 11.20
N GLU A 183 -14.84 1.58 10.90
CA GLU A 183 -13.76 1.34 11.88
C GLU A 183 -13.55 2.50 12.87
N GLY A 184 -14.19 3.64 12.64
CA GLY A 184 -14.04 4.82 13.50
C GLY A 184 -12.85 5.71 13.14
N GLU A 185 -12.30 5.56 11.93
CA GLU A 185 -11.40 6.57 11.38
C GLU A 185 -12.22 7.77 10.87
N GLU A 186 -12.22 8.85 11.65
CA GLU A 186 -12.79 10.12 11.19
C GLU A 186 -11.82 10.78 10.20
N HIS A 187 -12.04 10.56 8.90
CA HIS A 187 -11.58 11.50 7.90
C HIS A 187 -12.45 12.75 7.99
N GLY A 188 -11.88 13.83 8.51
CA GLY A 188 -12.56 15.12 8.60
C GLY A 188 -13.18 15.47 7.26
N ASP A 189 -14.51 15.62 7.25
CA ASP A 189 -15.27 15.92 6.06
C ASP A 189 -14.65 17.15 5.38
N GLY A 190 -14.20 16.95 4.13
CA GLY A 190 -13.73 18.00 3.25
C GLY A 190 -14.85 18.98 2.96
N THR A 191 -15.09 19.90 3.88
CA THR A 191 -15.84 21.12 3.59
C THR A 191 -14.91 21.98 2.74
N ASP A 192 -15.23 22.10 1.46
CA ASP A 192 -14.68 23.08 0.54
C ASP A 192 -14.96 24.50 1.06
N ALA A 193 -14.15 24.96 2.01
CA ALA A 193 -14.09 26.34 2.43
C ALA A 193 -13.15 27.06 1.46
N ALA A 194 -13.76 27.62 0.43
CA ALA A 194 -13.18 28.61 -0.47
C ALA A 194 -12.39 29.67 0.31
N HIS A 195 -11.06 29.62 0.19
CA HIS A 195 -10.20 30.78 0.36
C HIS A 195 -9.41 31.01 -0.92
N GLY A 196 -10.01 31.81 -1.80
CA GLY A 196 -9.28 32.46 -2.86
C GLY A 196 -8.25 33.42 -2.27
N THR A 197 -7.02 33.31 -2.76
CA THR A 197 -6.20 34.49 -3.07
C THR A 197 -5.31 34.15 -4.24
N SER A 198 -5.55 34.90 -5.31
CA SER A 198 -4.73 35.06 -6.51
C SER A 198 -3.27 35.33 -6.19
N HIS A 199 -2.36 34.75 -6.98
CA HIS A 199 -1.34 35.52 -7.68
C HIS A 199 -1.00 34.84 -9.01
N ALA A 200 -1.25 35.59 -10.08
CA ALA A 200 -0.87 35.30 -11.44
C ALA A 200 0.53 35.88 -11.75
N GLU A 201 0.99 35.47 -12.94
CA GLU A 201 2.15 35.95 -13.72
C GLU A 201 3.48 35.27 -13.40
N GLY A 202 4.22 34.72 -14.37
CA GLY A 202 4.10 34.73 -15.83
C GLY A 202 5.42 34.20 -16.41
N GLY A 203 5.43 33.68 -17.64
CA GLY A 203 6.69 33.29 -18.28
C GLY A 203 6.56 32.29 -19.42
N THR A 204 6.28 32.82 -20.60
CA THR A 204 6.27 32.19 -21.93
C THR A 204 7.59 31.48 -22.32
N ALA A 205 7.52 30.40 -23.10
CA ALA A 205 7.95 30.36 -24.51
C ALA A 205 8.38 28.96 -24.99
N ASN A 206 7.95 28.65 -26.21
CA ASN A 206 8.18 27.45 -27.01
C ASN A 206 9.66 27.17 -27.33
N HIS A 207 10.00 25.90 -27.55
CA HIS A 207 10.82 25.54 -28.71
C HIS A 207 10.45 24.14 -29.23
N ASP A 208 10.23 24.10 -30.53
CA ASP A 208 9.96 22.94 -31.38
C ASP A 208 11.28 22.50 -32.04
N GLU A 209 11.23 21.33 -32.68
CA GLU A 209 12.08 20.88 -33.79
C GLU A 209 13.38 20.08 -33.50
N ASN A 210 13.20 18.75 -33.47
CA ASN A 210 13.66 17.76 -34.48
C ASN A 210 15.11 17.84 -35.02
N VAL A 211 15.93 16.77 -34.88
CA VAL A 211 16.80 16.20 -35.94
C VAL A 211 17.16 14.72 -35.65
N ASP A 212 17.04 13.91 -36.69
CA ASP A 212 17.39 12.50 -36.91
C ASP A 212 18.85 12.06 -36.72
N ALA A 213 18.97 10.72 -36.64
CA ALA A 213 20.03 9.84 -37.17
C ALA A 213 21.35 9.64 -36.38
N HIS A 214 21.64 8.39 -35.97
CA HIS A 214 22.43 7.46 -36.79
C HIS A 214 22.50 6.04 -36.17
N ALA A 215 22.33 5.04 -37.05
CA ALA A 215 22.67 3.61 -36.92
C ALA A 215 24.17 3.39 -36.56
N THR A 216 24.73 2.26 -36.08
CA THR A 216 24.49 0.81 -36.27
C THR A 216 25.56 0.03 -35.48
N GLU A 217 25.25 -1.22 -35.08
CA GLU A 217 26.15 -2.40 -34.88
C GLU A 217 27.28 -2.35 -33.82
N LYS A 218 27.72 -3.41 -33.13
CA LYS A 218 27.53 -4.87 -33.20
C LYS A 218 28.03 -5.52 -31.88
N GLU A 219 27.28 -6.50 -31.40
CA GLU A 219 27.70 -7.84 -30.94
C GLU A 219 29.14 -8.11 -30.48
N GLN A 220 29.31 -8.64 -29.25
CA GLN A 220 30.14 -9.83 -29.01
C GLN A 220 29.78 -10.52 -27.69
N ALA A 221 29.30 -11.76 -27.83
CA ALA A 221 29.13 -12.74 -26.76
C ALA A 221 30.34 -13.68 -26.68
N THR A 222 30.45 -14.36 -25.54
CA THR A 222 31.39 -15.45 -25.19
C THR A 222 32.79 -14.93 -24.84
N THR A 223 33.39 -15.18 -23.69
CA THR A 223 33.52 -16.43 -22.94
C THR A 223 33.90 -16.10 -21.48
N GLU A 224 33.30 -16.74 -20.48
CA GLU A 224 33.97 -17.12 -19.22
C GLU A 224 33.00 -17.92 -18.32
N ALA A 225 32.54 -19.05 -18.86
CA ALA A 225 32.08 -20.16 -18.04
C ALA A 225 33.30 -21.00 -17.68
N MET A 226 34.08 -20.56 -16.68
CA MET A 226 34.98 -21.43 -15.91
C MET A 226 35.57 -20.70 -14.67
N GLU A 227 34.71 -20.15 -13.81
CA GLU A 227 35.05 -20.01 -12.38
C GLU A 227 33.93 -20.63 -11.54
N LYS A 228 33.99 -21.96 -11.49
CA LYS A 228 33.12 -22.79 -10.69
C LYS A 228 33.56 -22.65 -9.23
N SER A 229 32.59 -22.50 -8.34
CA SER A 229 32.61 -23.11 -7.00
C SER A 229 33.64 -22.55 -5.99
N SER A 230 33.30 -21.45 -5.28
CA SER A 230 33.87 -21.14 -3.94
C SER A 230 33.20 -19.95 -3.18
N ILE A 231 31.88 -19.78 -3.21
CA ILE A 231 31.20 -18.84 -2.27
C ILE A 231 30.10 -19.57 -1.47
N ALA A 232 30.44 -20.77 -1.00
CA ALA A 232 29.75 -21.40 0.11
C ALA A 232 30.64 -21.25 1.35
N SER A 233 30.08 -20.69 2.43
CA SER A 233 30.65 -20.51 3.78
C SER A 233 31.53 -19.27 4.04
N LEU A 234 30.92 -18.08 4.00
CA LEU A 234 31.32 -17.02 4.91
C LEU A 234 30.71 -17.32 6.30
N PRO A 235 31.47 -17.22 7.41
CA PRO A 235 30.91 -17.45 8.73
C PRO A 235 29.87 -16.37 9.04
N VAL A 236 28.60 -16.76 9.12
CA VAL A 236 27.54 -15.92 9.69
C VAL A 236 27.94 -15.62 11.13
N ILE A 237 28.38 -14.39 11.39
CA ILE A 237 28.65 -13.94 12.76
C ILE A 237 27.32 -14.03 13.52
N PRO A 238 27.23 -14.81 14.61
CA PRO A 238 26.03 -14.87 15.42
C PRO A 238 25.61 -13.45 15.83
N TRP A 239 24.32 -13.12 15.70
CA TRP A 239 23.77 -11.82 16.10
C TRP A 239 24.04 -11.49 17.58
N SER A 240 24.41 -12.49 18.40
CA SER A 240 24.88 -12.30 19.77
C SER A 240 26.23 -11.56 19.87
N LEU A 241 27.10 -11.63 18.86
CA LEU A 241 28.37 -10.88 18.82
C LEU A 241 28.19 -9.41 18.39
N ALA A 242 27.22 -9.11 17.53
CA ALA A 242 26.90 -7.73 17.16
C ALA A 242 26.40 -6.90 18.36
N GLY A 243 25.61 -7.52 19.25
CA GLY A 243 25.17 -6.89 20.50
C GLY A 243 26.33 -6.57 21.46
N VAL A 244 27.34 -7.44 21.54
CA VAL A 244 28.54 -7.22 22.38
C VAL A 244 29.42 -6.08 21.82
N PHE A 245 29.56 -5.97 20.50
CA PHE A 245 30.27 -4.84 19.87
C PHE A 245 29.53 -3.50 20.09
N PHE A 246 28.20 -3.49 20.06
CA PHE A 246 27.44 -2.25 20.33
C PHE A 246 27.56 -1.80 21.79
N LEU A 247 27.47 -2.73 22.75
CA LEU A 247 27.56 -2.42 24.17
C LEU A 247 28.96 -1.93 24.58
N THR A 248 30.01 -2.54 24.03
CA THR A 248 31.40 -2.13 24.30
C THR A 248 31.70 -0.76 23.71
N THR A 249 31.19 -0.45 22.52
CA THR A 249 31.37 0.87 21.89
C THR A 249 30.66 1.97 22.67
N LEU A 250 29.47 1.72 23.22
CA LEU A 250 28.76 2.67 24.08
C LEU A 250 29.46 2.92 25.42
N ILE A 251 30.03 1.89 26.03
CA ILE A 251 30.78 2.02 27.29
C ILE A 251 32.07 2.81 27.07
N ILE A 252 32.84 2.49 26.03
CA ILE A 252 34.09 3.21 25.71
C ILE A 252 33.78 4.67 25.30
N GLY A 253 32.75 4.90 24.49
CA GLY A 253 32.31 6.24 24.10
C GLY A 253 31.88 7.09 25.29
N SER A 254 31.15 6.50 26.25
CA SER A 254 30.73 7.19 27.47
C SER A 254 31.90 7.53 28.39
N ILE A 255 32.90 6.66 28.50
CA ILE A 255 34.12 6.92 29.29
C ILE A 255 34.97 8.00 28.64
N HIS A 256 35.15 7.96 27.31
CA HIS A 256 35.88 8.98 26.56
C HIS A 256 35.22 10.36 26.68
N PHE A 257 33.90 10.43 26.51
CA PHE A 257 33.15 11.69 26.64
C PHE A 257 33.26 12.30 28.05
N ARG A 258 33.22 11.47 29.10
CA ARG A 258 33.37 11.94 30.50
C ARG A 258 34.76 12.45 30.83
N LYS A 259 35.80 11.97 30.13
CA LYS A 259 37.20 12.35 30.35
C LYS A 259 37.58 13.66 29.67
N HIS A 260 36.91 14.01 28.56
CA HIS A 260 37.19 15.22 27.78
C HIS A 260 36.26 16.41 28.10
N HIS A 261 35.24 16.22 28.94
CA HIS A 261 34.32 17.27 29.38
C HIS A 261 34.33 17.49 30.91
N LYS A 262 35.49 17.29 31.55
CA LYS A 262 35.79 17.75 32.91
C LYS A 262 36.95 18.72 32.89
#